data_AF-A0A2D6MC40-F1
#
_entry.id   AF-A0A2D6MC40-F1
#
_cell.length_a   1.000
_cell.length_b   1.000
_cell.length_c   1.000
_cell.angle_alpha   90.00
_cell.angle_beta   90.00
_cell.angle_gamma   90.00
#
_symmetry.space_group_name_H-M   'P 1'
#
loop_
_entity.id
_entity.type
_entity.pdbx_description
1 polymer ?
#
loop_
_entity_poly.entity_id
_entity_poly.type
_entity_poly.pdbx_seq_one_letter_code
_entity_poly.pdbx_strand_id
1 'polypeptide(L)'
;MAGLVTDELNKFGPFGRYNGVLKVVVNGSHDFSSGSLGAAAFIVSGSSLAGRVNCAAGGAIEVGPLSTGVVYEMGVASAVSDNATTSILVLRR
;
A
#
# COMPACT_ATOMS: atom_id res chain seq x y z
N MET A 1 -4.00 19.98 28.60
CA MET A 1 -3.21 18.79 28.23
C MET A 1 -2.80 18.94 26.76
N ALA A 2 -1.78 19.77 26.49
CA ALA A 2 -1.24 19.98 25.14
C ALA A 2 0.08 19.19 25.05
N GLY A 3 -0.05 17.86 25.02
CA GLY A 3 1.09 16.97 24.80
C GLY A 3 0.84 16.25 23.50
N LEU A 4 1.73 16.45 22.52
CA LEU A 4 2.13 15.50 21.45
C LEU A 4 2.33 16.12 20.05
N VAL A 5 2.11 17.41 19.81
CA VAL A 5 2.38 18.01 18.48
C VAL A 5 3.43 19.09 18.60
N THR A 6 4.70 18.72 18.37
CA THR A 6 5.81 19.67 18.19
C THR A 6 5.69 20.33 16.80
N ASP A 7 6.30 21.50 16.60
CA ASP A 7 6.29 22.18 15.28
C ASP A 7 6.91 21.33 14.16
N GLU A 8 7.77 20.37 14.51
CA GLU A 8 8.30 19.36 13.58
C GLU A 8 7.22 18.40 13.06
N LEU A 9 6.26 18.05 13.92
CA LEU A 9 5.13 17.18 13.61
C LEU A 9 4.09 17.90 12.71
N ASN A 10 3.96 19.22 12.82
CA ASN A 10 3.08 20.04 11.97
C ASN A 10 3.52 20.10 10.48
N LYS A 11 4.80 19.83 10.17
CA LYS A 11 5.31 19.82 8.79
C LYS A 11 4.78 18.65 7.95
N PHE A 12 4.26 17.61 8.61
CA PHE A 12 3.74 16.41 7.97
C PHE A 12 2.23 16.49 7.64
N GLY A 13 1.57 17.62 7.94
CA GLY A 13 0.12 17.75 7.80
C GLY A 13 -0.65 16.96 8.87
N PRO A 14 -1.98 16.82 8.78
CA PRO A 14 -2.72 15.97 9.70
C PRO A 14 -2.17 14.55 9.63
N PHE A 15 -1.83 13.95 10.78
CA PHE A 15 -1.42 12.55 10.90
C PHE A 15 -2.54 11.62 10.42
N GLY A 16 -2.61 11.40 9.11
CA GLY A 16 -3.43 10.38 8.51
C GLY A 16 -2.93 9.01 8.97
N ARG A 17 -3.81 8.00 8.90
CA ARG A 17 -3.41 6.61 9.22
C ARG A 17 -2.26 6.09 8.35
N TYR A 18 -2.09 6.68 7.16
CA TYR A 18 -1.02 6.42 6.22
C TYR A 18 -0.28 7.71 5.89
N ASN A 19 1.03 7.70 6.04
CA ASN A 19 1.90 8.87 5.89
C ASN A 19 2.49 9.01 4.47
N GLY A 20 2.16 8.10 3.55
CA GLY A 20 2.54 8.20 2.15
C GLY A 20 2.48 6.88 1.38
N VAL A 21 2.85 6.93 0.11
CA VAL A 21 3.01 5.75 -0.75
C VAL A 21 4.45 5.24 -0.61
N LEU A 22 4.61 4.02 -0.11
CA LEU A 22 5.91 3.35 0.00
C LEU A 22 6.43 2.92 -1.36
N LYS A 23 5.56 2.33 -2.19
CA LYS A 23 5.91 1.84 -3.52
C LYS A 23 4.70 1.81 -4.42
N VAL A 24 4.90 2.13 -5.70
CA VAL A 24 3.96 1.84 -6.77
C VAL A 24 4.50 0.63 -7.54
N VAL A 25 3.70 -0.42 -7.66
CA VAL A 25 4.03 -1.63 -8.43
C VAL A 25 3.18 -1.64 -9.70
N VAL A 26 3.85 -1.61 -10.85
CA VAL A 26 3.26 -1.61 -12.19
C VAL A 26 4.05 -2.60 -13.04
N ASN A 27 3.38 -3.46 -13.80
CA ASN A 27 3.98 -4.49 -14.65
C ASN A 27 5.24 -5.16 -14.04
N GLY A 28 5.08 -5.72 -12.84
CA GLY A 28 6.19 -6.31 -12.11
C GLY A 28 5.80 -6.71 -10.69
N SER A 29 6.81 -7.17 -9.95
CA SER A 29 6.66 -7.59 -8.56
C SER A 29 7.58 -6.83 -7.64
N HIS A 30 7.15 -6.61 -6.40
CA HIS A 30 8.00 -6.06 -5.35
C HIS A 30 7.77 -6.81 -4.04
N ASP A 31 8.86 -7.12 -3.35
CA ASP A 31 8.87 -7.79 -2.06
C ASP A 31 9.13 -6.78 -0.94
N PHE A 32 8.31 -6.84 0.09
CA PHE A 32 8.30 -5.96 1.27
C PHE A 32 8.70 -6.72 2.56
N SER A 33 8.89 -8.04 2.49
CA SER A 33 9.06 -8.94 3.64
C SER A 33 10.38 -8.74 4.40
N SER A 34 11.41 -8.20 3.75
CA SER A 34 12.77 -8.07 4.30
C SER A 34 13.08 -6.71 4.95
N GLY A 35 12.15 -5.75 4.98
CA GLY A 35 12.46 -4.43 5.54
C GLY A 35 11.38 -3.37 5.54
N SER A 36 10.14 -3.67 5.13
CA SER A 36 9.08 -2.66 5.04
C SER A 36 8.21 -2.65 6.31
N LEU A 37 8.79 -2.22 7.43
CA LEU A 37 8.04 -1.75 8.58
C LEU A 37 7.13 -0.60 8.11
N GLY A 38 5.87 -0.90 7.79
CA GLY A 38 4.89 0.09 7.36
C GLY A 38 4.05 -0.28 6.14
N ALA A 39 4.33 -1.37 5.40
CA ALA A 39 3.48 -1.84 4.30
C ALA A 39 2.15 -2.42 4.86
N ALA A 40 1.24 -1.52 5.21
CA ALA A 40 0.08 -1.80 6.05
C ALA A 40 -1.26 -1.57 5.33
N ALA A 41 -1.21 -1.11 4.09
CA ALA A 41 -2.35 -1.08 3.20
C ALA A 41 -1.88 -1.00 1.76
N PHE A 42 -2.82 -1.21 0.84
CA PHE A 42 -2.61 -0.90 -0.56
C PHE A 42 -3.88 -0.33 -1.19
N ILE A 43 -3.68 0.41 -2.29
CA ILE A 43 -4.73 0.88 -3.18
C ILE A 43 -4.42 0.31 -4.56
N VAL A 44 -5.47 -0.08 -5.28
CA VAL A 44 -5.34 -0.51 -6.68
C VAL A 44 -5.95 0.54 -7.59
N SER A 45 -5.32 0.76 -8.72
CA SER A 45 -5.81 1.67 -9.76
C SER A 45 -5.44 1.11 -11.13
N GLY A 46 -6.24 1.43 -12.14
CA GLY A 46 -6.05 0.89 -13.47
C GLY A 46 -7.33 0.65 -14.26
N SER A 47 -7.20 0.45 -15.57
CA SER A 47 -8.31 0.09 -16.47
C SER A 47 -8.56 -1.41 -16.54
N SER A 48 -7.48 -2.21 -16.48
CA SER A 48 -7.54 -3.66 -16.37
C SER A 48 -6.74 -4.07 -15.15
N LEU A 49 -7.43 -4.58 -14.12
CA LEU A 49 -6.84 -5.04 -12.86
C LEU A 49 -6.41 -6.50 -12.99
N ALA A 50 -5.09 -6.73 -12.98
CA ALA A 50 -4.50 -8.07 -13.01
C ALA A 50 -3.24 -8.08 -12.15
N GLY A 51 -3.16 -9.05 -11.25
CA GLY A 51 -2.11 -9.12 -10.24
C GLY A 51 -2.63 -9.64 -8.92
N ARG A 52 -1.75 -9.67 -7.93
CA ARG A 52 -2.03 -10.16 -6.59
C ARG A 52 -1.21 -9.45 -5.54
N VAL A 53 -1.73 -9.38 -4.33
CA VAL A 53 -1.04 -8.91 -3.14
C VAL A 53 -0.92 -10.06 -2.16
N ASN A 54 0.30 -10.44 -1.80
CA ASN A 54 0.56 -11.47 -0.80
C ASN A 54 0.59 -10.83 0.59
N CYS A 55 -0.01 -11.51 1.55
CA CYS A 55 -0.21 -10.98 2.89
C CYS A 55 0.95 -11.39 3.80
N ALA A 56 1.35 -10.52 4.73
CA ALA A 56 2.42 -10.79 5.69
C ALA A 56 2.12 -11.98 6.62
N ALA A 57 0.84 -12.22 6.92
CA ALA A 57 0.39 -13.36 7.72
C ALA A 57 0.13 -14.64 6.89
N GLY A 58 0.45 -14.62 5.59
CA GLY A 58 0.15 -15.70 4.65
C GLY A 58 -1.15 -15.49 3.87
N GLY A 59 -1.25 -16.16 2.71
CA GLY A 59 -2.34 -15.99 1.75
C GLY A 59 -2.11 -14.88 0.73
N ALA A 60 -2.98 -14.81 -0.27
CA ALA A 60 -2.91 -13.85 -1.37
C ALA A 60 -4.31 -13.30 -1.70
N ILE A 61 -4.36 -12.04 -2.10
CA ILE A 61 -5.56 -11.39 -2.64
C ILE A 61 -5.33 -11.09 -4.11
N GLU A 62 -6.19 -11.63 -4.97
CA GLU A 62 -6.24 -11.26 -6.38
C GLU A 62 -6.78 -9.84 -6.54
N VAL A 63 -6.15 -9.05 -7.41
CA VAL A 63 -6.48 -7.63 -7.61
C VAL A 63 -7.66 -7.44 -8.56
N GLY A 64 -7.93 -8.41 -9.45
CA GLY A 64 -9.03 -8.37 -10.42
C GLY A 64 -10.42 -8.03 -9.85
N PRO A 65 -10.88 -8.64 -8.74
CA PRO A 65 -12.19 -8.35 -8.16
C PRO A 65 -12.23 -7.09 -7.28
N LEU A 66 -11.09 -6.41 -7.06
CA LEU A 66 -11.03 -5.27 -6.16
C LEU A 66 -11.55 -4.00 -6.84
N SER A 67 -12.17 -3.13 -6.06
CA SER A 67 -12.55 -1.79 -6.51
C SER A 67 -11.33 -0.87 -6.57
N THR A 68 -11.24 -0.07 -7.63
CA THR A 68 -10.20 0.94 -7.79
C THR A 68 -10.38 2.09 -6.80
N GLY A 69 -9.27 2.67 -6.32
CA GLY A 69 -9.29 3.80 -5.39
C GLY A 69 -9.71 3.48 -3.96
N VAL A 70 -9.97 2.21 -3.63
CA VAL A 70 -10.28 1.76 -2.27
C VAL A 70 -9.00 1.39 -1.53
N VAL A 71 -8.94 1.78 -0.26
CA VAL A 71 -7.85 1.41 0.66
C VAL A 71 -8.16 0.06 1.30
N TYR A 72 -7.29 -0.92 1.06
CA TYR A 72 -7.36 -2.23 1.70
C TYR A 72 -6.32 -2.32 2.80
N GLU A 73 -6.76 -2.43 4.04
CA GLU A 73 -5.90 -2.36 5.22
C GLU A 73 -5.45 -3.74 5.68
N MET A 74 -4.21 -4.11 5.35
CA MET A 74 -3.61 -5.37 5.74
C MET A 74 -2.08 -5.34 5.59
N GLY A 75 -1.39 -6.22 6.31
CA GLY A 75 0.05 -6.37 6.16
C GLY A 75 0.40 -6.94 4.79
N VAL A 76 1.19 -6.22 4.00
CA VAL A 76 1.60 -6.60 2.65
C VAL A 76 3.01 -7.19 2.70
N ALA A 77 3.16 -8.42 2.22
CA ALA A 77 4.45 -9.10 2.06
C ALA A 77 5.06 -8.86 0.68
N SER A 78 4.25 -8.91 -0.36
CA SER A 78 4.66 -8.60 -1.72
C SER A 78 3.46 -8.18 -2.56
N ALA A 79 3.71 -7.42 -3.61
CA ALA A 79 2.68 -7.06 -4.59
C ALA A 79 3.18 -7.42 -5.98
N VAL A 80 2.31 -7.96 -6.80
CA VAL A 80 2.55 -8.34 -8.19
C VAL A 80 1.47 -7.69 -9.04
N SER A 81 1.89 -6.91 -10.03
CA SER A 81 1.03 -6.31 -11.04
C SER A 81 1.37 -6.94 -12.38
N ASP A 82 0.45 -7.66 -12.99
CA ASP A 82 0.72 -8.41 -14.23
C ASP A 82 0.55 -7.56 -15.49
N ASN A 83 -0.01 -6.36 -15.35
CA ASN A 83 -0.28 -5.45 -16.46
C ASN A 83 0.33 -4.06 -16.20
N ALA A 84 0.71 -3.37 -17.27
CA ALA A 84 1.13 -1.97 -17.27
C ALA A 84 -0.03 -1.01 -16.93
N THR A 85 -1.28 -1.44 -17.10
CA THR A 85 -2.44 -0.64 -16.71
C THR A 85 -2.85 -0.84 -15.25
N THR A 86 -2.31 -1.82 -14.54
CA THR A 86 -2.55 -1.99 -13.10
C THR A 86 -1.45 -1.28 -12.32
N SER A 87 -1.83 -0.49 -11.33
CA SER A 87 -0.95 0.14 -10.37
C SER A 87 -1.39 -0.25 -8.96
N ILE A 88 -0.52 -0.94 -8.24
CA ILE A 88 -0.71 -1.26 -6.82
C ILE A 88 0.14 -0.28 -6.01
N LEU A 89 -0.53 0.64 -5.32
CA LEU A 89 0.11 1.62 -4.45
C LEU A 89 0.13 1.07 -3.04
N VAL A 90 1.30 0.65 -2.56
CA VAL A 90 1.47 0.18 -1.18
C VAL A 90 1.71 1.38 -0.28
N LEU A 91 0.92 1.49 0.77
CA LEU A 91 0.91 2.61 1.69
C LEU A 91 1.80 2.34 2.90
N ARG A 92 2.53 3.37 3.32
CA ARG A 92 3.27 3.44 4.57
C ARG A 92 2.35 3.91 5.69
N ARG A 93 2.35 3.21 6.82
CA ARG A 93 1.79 3.69 8.08
C ARG A 93 2.63 4.82 8.67
#